data_AF-A0A0B7A7H3-F1
#
_entry.id   AF-A0A0B7A7H3-F1
#
_cell.length_a   1.000
_cell.length_b   1.000
_cell.length_c   1.000
_cell.angle_alpha   90.00
_cell.angle_beta   90.00
_cell.angle_gamma   90.00
#
_symmetry.space_group_name_H-M   'P 1'
#
loop_
_entity.id
_entity.type
_entity.pdbx_description
1 polymer ?
#
loop_
_entity_poly.entity_id
_entity_poly.type
_entity_poly.pdbx_seq_one_letter_code
_entity_poly.pdbx_strand_id
1 'polypeptide(L)'
;MSRAMTRKKRCVHIVTIMCLLSGIYILWNVIGNMIPRTMPVDFDISLLQELYFAQKLTPHDQKEPLRRFGYDIVRSHAIKPDRSIPDTRHPSCSSNTSDIADRLPSSSIIITFHHVDSSVLLRNILSILTRSLPVIIHEIIVVDDGSSDESDELLSQLPGLKVISNKQSQGRGVARVQGAAIATGDVIVFVDGLVEVNVNWLSPLLLRLMESPKSLVAPVLDTIDYKTFDYLPVPTLVRGGFDWGLHYRWEDVPFRFQARPNPLSPIKSPALCGSVVAVRRDYFNWLGKYDDNSGARDTEDLELSLRVWMCGGHVEIVPCSKVGVVHFKGEQLGISSVSFNSYIRSARRLAEVWMDDYKRFFYAVRPSARMQPIPDIASQRKLKEKLKCRNFKWYLAFVYPQLQPLIYDEVAYGHIQQGDSCIDLDPGQLPIVAKLRTCEVDKDSQEWSWRKKGVIVSSGMCLTSDLMNMQGFVVVHFCKDIANQLWYRHGEKIVHQDTNLCLDGRQGNTGLLISDCIKDSPSQAWNISTEKKSDNPELAYFYSDDDDVDHGDVHEQGQL
;
A
#
# COMPACT_ATOMS: atom_id res chain seq x y z
N MET A 1 -58.98 -45.57 -4.56
CA MET A 1 -58.92 -44.47 -5.56
C MET A 1 -59.03 -43.05 -4.98
N SER A 2 -59.73 -42.81 -3.85
CA SER A 2 -59.93 -41.44 -3.29
C SER A 2 -58.67 -40.72 -2.77
N ARG A 3 -57.69 -41.43 -2.19
CA ARG A 3 -56.43 -40.84 -1.67
C ARG A 3 -55.42 -40.39 -2.76
N ALA A 4 -55.46 -40.97 -3.95
CA ALA A 4 -54.56 -40.62 -5.04
C ALA A 4 -55.00 -39.31 -5.74
N MET A 5 -56.31 -39.09 -5.84
CA MET A 5 -56.90 -37.88 -6.44
C MET A 5 -56.63 -36.62 -5.60
N THR A 6 -56.59 -36.74 -4.27
CA THR A 6 -56.33 -35.64 -3.33
C THR A 6 -54.86 -35.21 -3.31
N ARG A 7 -53.91 -36.13 -3.47
CA ARG A 7 -52.48 -35.80 -3.63
C ARG A 7 -52.18 -35.08 -4.93
N LYS A 8 -52.79 -35.52 -6.04
CA LYS A 8 -52.61 -34.87 -7.36
C LYS A 8 -53.12 -33.42 -7.35
N LYS A 9 -54.28 -33.17 -6.74
CA LYS A 9 -54.82 -31.81 -6.59
C LYS A 9 -53.94 -30.90 -5.71
N ARG A 10 -53.36 -31.41 -4.62
CA ARG A 10 -52.41 -30.66 -3.78
C ARG A 10 -51.11 -30.31 -4.50
N CYS A 11 -50.55 -31.25 -5.28
CA CYS A 11 -49.34 -30.98 -6.07
C CYS A 11 -49.58 -29.90 -7.12
N VAL A 12 -50.70 -29.96 -7.84
CA VAL A 12 -51.06 -28.93 -8.83
C VAL A 12 -51.19 -27.57 -8.15
N HIS A 13 -51.88 -27.48 -7.00
CA HIS A 13 -52.00 -26.23 -6.26
C HIS A 13 -50.66 -25.64 -5.80
N ILE A 14 -49.74 -26.46 -5.29
CA ILE A 14 -48.41 -25.99 -4.86
C ILE A 14 -47.61 -25.46 -6.05
N VAL A 15 -47.61 -26.17 -7.18
CA VAL A 15 -46.91 -25.73 -8.40
C VAL A 15 -47.52 -24.43 -8.95
N THR A 16 -48.85 -24.30 -8.94
CA THR A 16 -49.51 -23.05 -9.37
C THR A 16 -49.13 -21.88 -8.46
N ILE A 17 -49.08 -22.07 -7.14
CA ILE A 17 -48.65 -21.03 -6.20
C ILE A 17 -47.19 -20.65 -6.41
N MET A 18 -46.29 -21.62 -6.63
CA MET A 18 -44.88 -21.32 -6.91
C MET A 18 -44.69 -20.57 -8.23
N CYS A 19 -45.43 -20.93 -9.29
CA CYS A 19 -45.40 -20.21 -10.56
C CYS A 19 -45.99 -18.79 -10.46
N LEU A 20 -47.02 -18.60 -9.64
CA LEU A 20 -47.58 -17.27 -9.37
C LEU A 20 -46.60 -16.42 -8.56
N LEU A 21 -45.94 -16.98 -7.54
CA LEU A 21 -44.92 -16.28 -6.76
C LEU A 21 -43.69 -15.93 -7.60
N SER A 22 -43.24 -16.83 -8.48
CA SER A 22 -42.15 -16.52 -9.42
C SER A 22 -42.59 -15.47 -10.44
N GLY A 23 -43.83 -15.56 -10.93
CA GLY A 23 -44.42 -14.58 -11.84
C GLY A 23 -44.50 -13.19 -11.21
N ILE A 24 -44.97 -13.10 -9.96
CA ILE A 24 -45.02 -11.85 -9.18
C ILE A 24 -43.60 -11.32 -8.90
N TYR A 25 -42.64 -12.18 -8.56
CA TYR A 25 -41.26 -11.77 -8.34
C TYR A 25 -40.59 -11.24 -9.62
N ILE A 26 -40.86 -11.87 -10.77
CA ILE A 26 -40.39 -11.40 -12.08
C ILE A 26 -41.09 -10.09 -12.43
N LEU A 27 -42.41 -9.99 -12.25
CA LEU A 27 -43.17 -8.76 -12.51
C LEU A 27 -42.70 -7.62 -11.60
N TRP A 28 -42.39 -7.89 -10.34
CA TRP A 28 -41.87 -6.92 -9.38
C TRP A 28 -40.47 -6.42 -9.77
N ASN A 29 -39.60 -7.32 -10.24
CA ASN A 29 -38.29 -6.92 -10.78
C ASN A 29 -38.42 -6.13 -12.08
N VAL A 30 -39.35 -6.51 -12.97
CA VAL A 30 -39.60 -5.81 -14.25
C VAL A 30 -40.21 -4.43 -14.01
N ILE A 31 -41.18 -4.31 -13.12
CA ILE A 31 -41.82 -3.04 -12.75
C ILE A 31 -40.85 -2.16 -11.96
N GLY A 32 -40.05 -2.74 -11.04
CA GLY A 32 -38.99 -2.02 -10.33
C GLY A 32 -37.88 -1.48 -11.24
N ASN A 33 -37.67 -2.11 -12.40
CA ASN A 33 -36.74 -1.66 -13.44
C ASN A 33 -37.38 -0.70 -14.47
N MET A 34 -38.71 -0.50 -14.45
CA MET A 34 -39.42 0.44 -15.34
C MET A 34 -39.67 1.81 -14.71
N ILE A 35 -39.38 1.99 -13.41
CA ILE A 35 -39.41 3.31 -12.77
C ILE A 35 -38.09 4.02 -13.12
N PRO A 36 -38.13 5.15 -13.86
CA PRO A 36 -36.91 5.93 -14.11
C PRO A 36 -36.34 6.35 -12.76
N ARG A 37 -35.14 5.87 -12.40
CA ARG A 37 -34.46 6.40 -11.21
C ARG A 37 -33.91 7.78 -11.58
N THR A 38 -34.70 8.80 -11.32
CA THR A 38 -34.21 10.18 -11.25
C THR A 38 -33.18 10.28 -10.13
N MET A 39 -32.41 11.39 -10.07
CA MET A 39 -31.61 11.66 -8.86
C MET A 39 -32.51 11.50 -7.63
N PRO A 40 -31.98 11.03 -6.49
CA PRO A 40 -32.71 11.13 -5.23
C PRO A 40 -33.27 12.54 -5.12
N VAL A 41 -34.57 12.65 -4.86
CA VAL A 41 -35.37 13.89 -4.97
C VAL A 41 -34.85 15.02 -4.06
N ASP A 42 -33.86 14.72 -3.21
CA ASP A 42 -33.38 15.55 -2.13
C ASP A 42 -32.09 16.34 -2.45
N PHE A 43 -31.43 16.11 -3.61
CA PHE A 43 -30.21 16.85 -3.97
C PHE A 43 -30.51 18.20 -4.63
N ASP A 44 -30.37 19.29 -3.87
CA ASP A 44 -30.49 20.66 -4.38
C ASP A 44 -29.13 21.21 -4.85
N ILE A 45 -28.93 21.19 -6.16
CA ILE A 45 -27.73 21.76 -6.81
C ILE A 45 -27.66 23.27 -6.62
N SER A 46 -28.80 23.97 -6.61
CA SER A 46 -28.83 25.43 -6.46
C SER A 46 -28.35 25.81 -5.06
N LEU A 47 -28.82 25.11 -4.03
CA LEU A 47 -28.37 25.29 -2.65
C LEU A 47 -26.87 25.05 -2.49
N LEU A 48 -26.32 24.01 -3.12
CA LEU A 48 -24.87 23.75 -3.12
C LEU A 48 -24.08 24.94 -3.71
N GLN A 49 -24.57 25.55 -4.78
CA GLN A 49 -23.95 26.72 -5.39
C GLN A 49 -24.08 27.96 -4.51
N GLU A 50 -25.23 28.18 -3.87
CA GLU A 50 -25.44 29.28 -2.92
C GLU A 50 -24.49 29.17 -1.73
N LEU A 51 -24.40 27.99 -1.12
CA LEU A 51 -23.49 27.71 0.00
C LEU A 51 -22.03 27.92 -0.38
N TYR A 52 -21.66 27.61 -1.62
CA TYR A 52 -20.32 27.87 -2.15
C TYR A 52 -20.00 29.37 -2.16
N PHE A 53 -20.89 30.19 -2.71
CA PHE A 53 -20.68 31.64 -2.77
C PHE A 53 -20.83 32.34 -1.42
N ALA A 54 -21.51 31.71 -0.46
CA ALA A 54 -21.64 32.21 0.90
C ALA A 54 -20.36 32.06 1.74
N GLN A 55 -19.42 31.20 1.33
CA GLN A 55 -18.17 30.98 2.06
C GLN A 55 -17.33 32.27 2.08
N LYS A 56 -16.72 32.57 3.23
CA LYS A 56 -15.89 33.77 3.41
C LYS A 56 -14.46 33.38 3.78
N LEU A 57 -13.51 33.92 3.04
CA LEU A 57 -12.09 33.84 3.36
C LEU A 57 -11.74 34.82 4.49
N THR A 58 -10.90 34.39 5.43
CA THR A 58 -10.38 35.27 6.48
C THR A 58 -9.33 36.24 5.91
N PRO A 59 -9.02 37.36 6.59
CA PRO A 59 -7.91 38.23 6.16
C PRO A 59 -6.55 37.52 6.13
N HIS A 60 -6.40 36.48 6.96
CA HIS A 60 -5.19 35.66 6.99
C HIS A 60 -5.08 34.77 5.75
N ASP A 61 -6.18 34.14 5.34
CA ASP A 61 -6.28 33.36 4.11
C ASP A 61 -5.91 34.18 2.87
N GLN A 62 -6.32 35.46 2.82
CA GLN A 62 -5.97 36.35 1.72
C GLN A 62 -4.48 36.70 1.67
N LYS A 63 -3.82 36.80 2.82
CA LYS A 63 -2.40 37.15 2.93
C LYS A 63 -1.48 35.95 2.68
N GLU A 64 -1.88 34.77 3.13
CA GLU A 64 -1.10 33.54 3.05
C GLU A 64 -1.94 32.36 2.52
N PRO A 65 -2.35 32.37 1.24
CA PRO A 65 -3.37 31.48 0.70
C PRO A 65 -3.03 29.98 0.76
N LEU A 66 -1.74 29.63 0.85
CA LEU A 66 -1.30 28.23 0.92
C LEU A 66 -1.23 27.70 2.36
N ARG A 67 -1.23 28.58 3.36
CA ARG A 67 -0.74 28.23 4.71
C ARG A 67 -1.63 27.23 5.43
N ARG A 68 -2.96 27.33 5.29
CA ARG A 68 -3.92 26.53 6.06
C ARG A 68 -4.09 25.12 5.50
N PHE A 69 -4.10 24.96 4.17
CA PHE A 69 -4.46 23.70 3.51
C PHE A 69 -3.40 23.17 2.53
N GLY A 70 -2.33 23.93 2.27
CA GLY A 70 -1.27 23.53 1.34
C GLY A 70 -1.60 23.76 -0.15
N TYR A 71 -2.74 24.37 -0.46
CA TYR A 71 -3.18 24.81 -1.79
C TYR A 71 -3.84 26.19 -1.72
N ASP A 72 -3.94 26.89 -2.84
CA ASP A 72 -4.33 28.30 -2.90
C ASP A 72 -5.85 28.46 -2.76
N ILE A 73 -6.30 28.69 -1.52
CA ILE A 73 -7.73 28.83 -1.23
C ILE A 73 -8.35 30.09 -1.84
N VAL A 74 -7.58 31.17 -2.00
CA VAL A 74 -8.06 32.37 -2.68
C VAL A 74 -8.39 32.04 -4.14
N ARG A 75 -7.50 31.30 -4.81
CA ARG A 75 -7.74 30.83 -6.17
C ARG A 75 -8.90 29.84 -6.23
N SER A 76 -8.99 28.89 -5.29
CA SER A 76 -10.09 27.93 -5.23
C SER A 76 -11.46 28.63 -5.16
N HIS A 77 -11.63 29.58 -4.22
CA HIS A 77 -12.88 30.33 -4.04
C HIS A 77 -13.20 31.26 -5.21
N ALA A 78 -12.19 31.76 -5.93
CA ALA A 78 -12.39 32.61 -7.11
C ALA A 78 -12.93 31.85 -8.33
N ILE A 79 -12.86 30.51 -8.32
CA ILE A 79 -13.32 29.66 -9.41
C ILE A 79 -14.79 29.27 -9.17
N LYS A 80 -15.57 29.13 -10.25
CA LYS A 80 -16.96 28.68 -10.15
C LYS A 80 -17.04 27.25 -9.59
N PRO A 81 -18.04 26.93 -8.75
CA PRO A 81 -18.23 25.58 -8.23
C PRO A 81 -18.52 24.56 -9.34
N ASP A 82 -19.22 24.97 -10.40
CA ASP A 82 -19.60 24.15 -11.56
C ASP A 82 -18.68 24.35 -12.77
N ARG A 83 -17.43 24.81 -12.54
CA ARG A 83 -16.49 25.12 -13.62
C ARG A 83 -16.40 24.03 -14.69
N SER A 84 -16.25 24.43 -15.94
CA SER A 84 -15.86 23.48 -16.99
C SER A 84 -14.41 23.04 -16.79
N ILE A 85 -14.15 21.76 -17.04
CA ILE A 85 -12.81 21.17 -17.05
C ILE A 85 -12.58 20.49 -18.41
N PRO A 86 -11.33 20.36 -18.88
CA PRO A 86 -11.03 19.65 -20.12
C PRO A 86 -11.42 18.17 -20.01
N ASP A 87 -12.00 17.62 -21.08
CA ASP A 87 -12.18 16.18 -21.22
C ASP A 87 -10.84 15.54 -21.59
N THR A 88 -10.22 14.88 -20.61
CA THR A 88 -8.90 14.25 -20.74
C THR A 88 -8.98 12.78 -21.11
N ARG A 89 -10.16 12.27 -21.43
CA ARG A 89 -10.36 10.88 -21.84
C ARG A 89 -9.87 10.68 -23.27
N HIS A 90 -9.56 9.43 -23.60
CA HIS A 90 -9.28 9.06 -24.98
C HIS A 90 -10.56 9.23 -25.83
N PRO A 91 -10.49 9.73 -27.09
CA PRO A 91 -11.68 9.96 -27.94
C PRO A 91 -12.56 8.73 -28.17
N SER A 92 -11.99 7.53 -28.05
CA SER A 92 -12.72 6.25 -28.18
C SER A 92 -13.49 5.84 -26.91
N CYS A 93 -13.32 6.54 -25.79
CA CYS A 93 -14.13 6.30 -24.60
C CYS A 93 -15.57 6.72 -24.88
N SER A 94 -16.52 5.79 -24.77
CA SER A 94 -17.94 6.11 -24.99
C SER A 94 -18.39 7.17 -23.99
N SER A 95 -18.88 8.28 -24.51
CA SER A 95 -19.55 9.32 -23.73
C SER A 95 -20.99 8.93 -23.39
N ASN A 96 -21.61 8.06 -24.19
CA ASN A 96 -23.00 7.67 -24.03
C ASN A 96 -23.10 6.28 -23.38
N THR A 97 -23.22 6.26 -22.05
CA THR A 97 -23.52 5.04 -21.27
C THR A 97 -25.01 4.96 -20.90
N SER A 98 -25.82 5.91 -21.38
CA SER A 98 -27.25 6.02 -21.07
C SER A 98 -28.02 4.74 -21.43
N ASP A 99 -27.69 4.11 -22.56
CA ASP A 99 -28.38 2.91 -23.06
C ASP A 99 -28.20 1.68 -22.16
N ILE A 100 -27.18 1.68 -21.30
CA ILE A 100 -26.91 0.59 -20.34
C ILE A 100 -27.10 1.02 -18.89
N ALA A 101 -27.52 2.26 -18.65
CA ALA A 101 -27.54 2.85 -17.31
C ALA A 101 -28.42 2.07 -16.33
N ASP A 102 -29.58 1.58 -16.80
CA ASP A 102 -30.50 0.75 -16.00
C ASP A 102 -29.95 -0.65 -15.67
N ARG A 103 -28.88 -1.08 -16.36
CA ARG A 103 -28.21 -2.36 -16.13
C ARG A 103 -26.97 -2.23 -15.24
N LEU A 104 -26.50 -1.01 -14.99
CA LEU A 104 -25.37 -0.78 -14.12
C LEU A 104 -25.78 -0.97 -12.65
N PRO A 105 -24.89 -1.50 -11.80
CA PRO A 105 -25.15 -1.63 -10.38
C PRO A 105 -25.33 -0.26 -9.72
N SER A 106 -26.14 -0.21 -8.67
CA SER A 106 -26.28 1.01 -7.86
C SER A 106 -24.98 1.29 -7.09
N SER A 107 -24.65 2.57 -6.87
CA SER A 107 -23.42 2.96 -6.16
C SER A 107 -23.67 3.87 -4.96
N SER A 108 -23.05 3.52 -3.82
CA SER A 108 -22.91 4.40 -2.66
C SER A 108 -21.56 5.11 -2.74
N ILE A 109 -21.59 6.42 -2.93
CA ILE A 109 -20.38 7.23 -3.01
C ILE A 109 -20.03 7.70 -1.59
N ILE A 110 -18.84 7.35 -1.12
CA ILE A 110 -18.36 7.69 0.22
C ILE A 110 -17.23 8.70 0.09
N ILE A 111 -17.51 9.95 0.44
CA ILE A 111 -16.55 11.04 0.44
C ILE A 111 -15.92 11.11 1.83
N THR A 112 -14.62 10.84 1.94
CA THR A 112 -13.88 10.96 3.20
C THR A 112 -12.92 12.13 3.14
N PHE A 113 -12.90 12.96 4.18
CA PHE A 113 -11.98 14.11 4.24
C PHE A 113 -11.55 14.40 5.67
N HIS A 114 -10.40 15.08 5.78
CA HIS A 114 -9.90 15.66 7.02
C HIS A 114 -9.21 16.97 6.65
N HIS A 115 -9.59 18.07 7.30
CA HIS A 115 -8.97 19.39 7.12
C HIS A 115 -8.96 19.83 5.64
N VAL A 116 -10.14 19.88 5.02
CA VAL A 116 -10.36 20.32 3.63
C VAL A 116 -11.20 21.58 3.60
N ASP A 117 -10.81 22.54 2.75
CA ASP A 117 -11.55 23.78 2.53
C ASP A 117 -12.94 23.54 1.90
N SER A 118 -13.95 24.27 2.38
CA SER A 118 -15.34 24.19 1.92
C SER A 118 -15.51 24.34 0.41
N SER A 119 -14.75 25.22 -0.25
CA SER A 119 -14.86 25.40 -1.71
C SER A 119 -14.43 24.14 -2.47
N VAL A 120 -13.40 23.44 -1.99
CA VAL A 120 -12.92 22.21 -2.63
C VAL A 120 -13.93 21.08 -2.40
N LEU A 121 -14.43 20.93 -1.17
CA LEU A 121 -15.41 19.89 -0.82
C LEU A 121 -16.74 20.07 -1.58
N LEU A 122 -17.26 21.29 -1.66
CA LEU A 122 -18.51 21.58 -2.38
C LEU A 122 -18.33 21.36 -3.89
N ARG A 123 -17.20 21.76 -4.46
CA ARG A 123 -16.88 21.52 -5.88
C ARG A 123 -16.74 20.03 -6.19
N ASN A 124 -16.21 19.24 -5.26
CA ASN A 124 -16.16 17.78 -5.36
C ASN A 124 -17.57 17.20 -5.44
N ILE A 125 -18.43 17.49 -4.45
CA ILE A 125 -19.83 17.02 -4.41
C ILE A 125 -20.59 17.44 -5.68
N LEU A 126 -20.45 18.70 -6.09
CA LEU A 126 -21.12 19.21 -7.29
C LEU A 126 -20.62 18.53 -8.56
N SER A 127 -19.32 18.27 -8.68
CA SER A 127 -18.76 17.53 -9.81
C SER A 127 -19.33 16.11 -9.90
N ILE A 128 -19.50 15.43 -8.77
CA ILE A 128 -20.11 14.08 -8.71
C ILE A 128 -21.55 14.13 -9.21
N LEU A 129 -22.35 15.06 -8.70
CA LEU A 129 -23.77 15.18 -9.06
C LEU A 129 -23.97 15.57 -10.53
N THR A 130 -23.13 16.45 -11.07
CA THR A 130 -23.31 17.00 -12.42
C THR A 130 -22.68 16.17 -13.54
N ARG A 131 -21.69 15.31 -13.23
CA ARG A 131 -20.92 14.55 -14.23
C ARG A 131 -21.13 13.04 -14.17
N SER A 132 -22.07 12.59 -13.33
CA SER A 132 -22.48 11.20 -13.22
C SER A 132 -23.92 11.02 -13.72
N LEU A 133 -24.28 9.82 -14.15
CA LEU A 133 -25.68 9.52 -14.45
C LEU A 133 -26.48 9.43 -13.13
N PRO A 134 -27.64 10.10 -13.01
CA PRO A 134 -28.46 10.05 -11.80
C PRO A 134 -28.83 8.64 -11.34
N VAL A 135 -29.24 7.78 -12.28
CA VAL A 135 -29.76 6.42 -12.03
C VAL A 135 -28.76 5.48 -11.32
N ILE A 136 -27.46 5.75 -11.44
CA ILE A 136 -26.40 4.93 -10.83
C ILE A 136 -25.93 5.47 -9.46
N ILE A 137 -26.30 6.69 -9.09
CA ILE A 137 -26.03 7.23 -7.75
C ILE A 137 -27.17 6.81 -6.83
N HIS A 138 -26.90 5.87 -5.93
CA HIS A 138 -27.87 5.44 -4.92
C HIS A 138 -27.95 6.44 -3.77
N GLU A 139 -26.78 6.89 -3.30
CA GLU A 139 -26.62 7.79 -2.17
C GLU A 139 -25.20 8.37 -2.16
N ILE A 140 -25.03 9.50 -1.47
CA ILE A 140 -23.73 10.07 -1.14
C ILE A 140 -23.61 10.15 0.38
N ILE A 141 -22.55 9.56 0.91
CA ILE A 141 -22.20 9.54 2.32
C ILE A 141 -20.94 10.37 2.49
N VAL A 142 -20.98 11.37 3.35
CA VAL A 142 -19.84 12.23 3.67
C VAL A 142 -19.35 11.88 5.08
N VAL A 143 -18.06 11.58 5.21
CA VAL A 143 -17.42 11.26 6.49
C VAL A 143 -16.32 12.28 6.76
N ASP A 144 -16.57 13.17 7.71
CA ASP A 144 -15.58 14.09 8.26
C ASP A 144 -14.78 13.38 9.35
N ASP A 145 -13.49 13.14 9.08
CA ASP A 145 -12.57 12.50 10.02
C ASP A 145 -11.96 13.50 11.02
N GLY A 146 -12.80 14.27 11.71
CA GLY A 146 -12.37 15.16 12.80
C GLY A 146 -11.74 16.46 12.33
N SER A 147 -12.32 17.11 11.33
CA SER A 147 -12.02 18.50 10.97
C SER A 147 -12.58 19.50 12.01
N SER A 148 -12.30 20.80 11.83
CA SER A 148 -12.79 21.87 12.70
C SER A 148 -14.31 22.10 12.57
N ASP A 149 -14.91 22.73 13.59
CA ASP A 149 -16.34 23.04 13.73
C ASP A 149 -17.00 23.71 12.48
N GLU A 150 -16.22 24.43 11.65
CA GLU A 150 -16.70 25.03 10.39
C GLU A 150 -17.28 24.00 9.39
N SER A 151 -16.79 22.75 9.43
CA SER A 151 -17.23 21.69 8.50
C SER A 151 -18.61 21.14 8.88
N ASP A 152 -18.89 21.01 10.17
CA ASP A 152 -20.16 20.50 10.67
C ASP A 152 -21.32 21.44 10.33
N GLU A 153 -21.11 22.75 10.44
CA GLU A 153 -22.11 23.76 10.07
C GLU A 153 -22.45 23.68 8.58
N LEU A 154 -21.44 23.55 7.71
CA LEU A 154 -21.66 23.41 6.27
C LEU A 154 -22.43 22.13 5.93
N LEU A 155 -22.00 20.99 6.49
CA LEU A 155 -22.60 19.69 6.17
C LEU A 155 -24.04 19.57 6.68
N SER A 156 -24.38 20.23 7.79
CA SER A 156 -25.76 20.28 8.31
C SER A 156 -26.76 20.97 7.37
N GLN A 157 -26.26 21.80 6.45
CA GLN A 157 -27.08 22.58 5.51
C GLN A 157 -27.33 21.84 4.18
N LEU A 158 -26.78 20.64 3.99
CA LEU A 158 -26.85 19.90 2.72
C LEU A 158 -27.89 18.77 2.78
N PRO A 159 -29.15 18.99 2.33
CA PRO A 159 -30.15 17.93 2.27
C PRO A 159 -29.73 16.83 1.29
N GLY A 160 -30.18 15.59 1.56
CA GLY A 160 -29.90 14.43 0.72
C GLY A 160 -28.55 13.73 0.98
N LEU A 161 -27.63 14.37 1.72
CA LEU A 161 -26.37 13.74 2.15
C LEU A 161 -26.54 12.99 3.48
N LYS A 162 -25.93 11.81 3.57
CA LYS A 162 -25.71 11.14 4.86
C LYS A 162 -24.38 11.60 5.43
N VAL A 163 -24.36 12.20 6.61
CA VAL A 163 -23.16 12.77 7.21
C VAL A 163 -22.73 11.98 8.45
N ILE A 164 -21.43 11.69 8.55
CA ILE A 164 -20.78 11.18 9.76
C ILE A 164 -19.68 12.17 10.13
N SER A 165 -19.79 12.81 11.30
CA SER A 165 -18.77 13.71 11.83
C SER A 165 -18.06 13.07 13.02
N ASN A 166 -16.76 12.80 12.88
CA ASN A 166 -15.91 12.32 13.97
C ASN A 166 -15.43 13.51 14.82
N LYS A 167 -15.27 13.31 16.13
CA LYS A 167 -14.70 14.36 17.01
C LYS A 167 -13.19 14.52 16.89
N GLN A 168 -12.50 13.50 16.38
CA GLN A 168 -11.05 13.45 16.24
C GLN A 168 -10.68 12.53 15.08
N SER A 169 -9.56 12.81 14.41
CA SER A 169 -9.11 11.98 13.29
C SER A 169 -8.74 10.57 13.74
N GLN A 170 -9.44 9.61 13.16
CA GLN A 170 -9.20 8.18 13.33
C GLN A 170 -8.34 7.59 12.19
N GLY A 171 -8.24 8.30 11.07
CA GLY A 171 -7.51 7.91 9.88
C GLY A 171 -8.47 7.52 8.75
N ARG A 172 -8.03 7.75 7.51
CA ARG A 172 -8.83 7.56 6.29
C ARG A 172 -9.43 6.15 6.16
N GLY A 173 -8.68 5.10 6.50
CA GLY A 173 -9.18 3.72 6.47
C GLY A 173 -10.40 3.50 7.40
N VAL A 174 -10.36 4.05 8.61
CA VAL A 174 -11.45 3.97 9.60
C VAL A 174 -12.66 4.76 9.13
N ALA A 175 -12.46 5.99 8.65
CA ALA A 175 -13.52 6.83 8.09
C ALA A 175 -14.25 6.12 6.92
N ARG A 176 -13.50 5.46 6.03
CA ARG A 176 -14.06 4.66 4.93
C ARG A 176 -14.88 3.47 5.44
N VAL A 177 -14.44 2.80 6.51
CA VAL A 177 -15.20 1.70 7.12
C VAL A 177 -16.50 2.19 7.76
N GLN A 178 -16.50 3.36 8.40
CA GLN A 178 -17.71 3.98 8.96
C GLN A 178 -18.74 4.29 7.86
N GLY A 179 -18.31 4.95 6.77
CA GLY A 179 -19.19 5.19 5.62
C GLY A 179 -19.70 3.89 5.00
N ALA A 180 -18.82 2.90 4.83
CA ALA A 180 -19.18 1.61 4.25
C ALA A 180 -20.15 0.81 5.12
N ALA A 181 -20.22 1.07 6.43
CA ALA A 181 -21.13 0.40 7.34
C ALA A 181 -22.60 0.83 7.14
N ILE A 182 -22.84 2.07 6.67
CA ILE A 182 -24.19 2.60 6.41
C ILE A 182 -24.57 2.60 4.93
N ALA A 183 -23.63 2.25 4.04
CA ALA A 183 -23.85 2.17 2.61
C ALA A 183 -24.73 0.98 2.21
N THR A 184 -25.74 1.24 1.38
CA THR A 184 -26.76 0.28 0.93
C THR A 184 -26.68 -0.08 -0.55
N GLY A 185 -25.92 0.65 -1.36
CA GLY A 185 -25.71 0.38 -2.79
C GLY A 185 -24.96 -0.92 -3.08
N ASP A 186 -25.02 -1.38 -4.33
CA ASP A 186 -24.36 -2.62 -4.76
C ASP A 186 -22.83 -2.48 -4.81
N VAL A 187 -22.36 -1.29 -5.20
CA VAL A 187 -20.96 -0.91 -5.28
C VAL A 187 -20.67 0.22 -4.29
N ILE A 188 -19.54 0.12 -3.59
CA ILE A 188 -18.99 1.22 -2.80
C ILE A 188 -17.95 1.94 -3.66
N VAL A 189 -18.03 3.27 -3.69
CA VAL A 189 -17.04 4.13 -4.34
C VAL A 189 -16.47 5.09 -3.32
N PHE A 190 -15.25 4.82 -2.87
CA PHE A 190 -14.50 5.73 -2.00
C PHE A 190 -13.94 6.88 -2.83
N VAL A 191 -14.10 8.09 -2.32
CA VAL A 191 -13.64 9.33 -2.95
C VAL A 191 -13.01 10.21 -1.86
N ASP A 192 -11.78 10.68 -2.06
CA ASP A 192 -11.17 11.66 -1.17
C ASP A 192 -11.83 13.04 -1.35
N GLY A 193 -11.87 13.88 -0.31
CA GLY A 193 -12.49 15.21 -0.35
C GLY A 193 -11.85 16.21 -1.34
N LEU A 194 -10.64 15.93 -1.83
CA LEU A 194 -9.81 16.83 -2.64
C LEU A 194 -9.80 16.47 -4.14
N VAL A 195 -10.96 16.08 -4.70
CA VAL A 195 -11.04 15.69 -6.12
C VAL A 195 -12.10 16.45 -6.89
N GLU A 196 -11.94 16.47 -8.22
CA GLU A 196 -13.00 16.83 -9.16
C GLU A 196 -13.10 15.75 -10.23
N VAL A 197 -14.29 15.17 -10.38
CA VAL A 197 -14.48 14.06 -11.32
C VAL A 197 -14.70 14.56 -12.74
N ASN A 198 -14.26 13.81 -13.75
CA ASN A 198 -14.50 14.16 -15.16
C ASN A 198 -15.84 13.59 -15.65
N VAL A 199 -16.27 13.98 -16.87
CA VAL A 199 -17.49 13.49 -17.50
C VAL A 199 -17.51 11.96 -17.59
N ASN A 200 -18.61 11.34 -17.15
CA ASN A 200 -18.84 9.89 -17.21
C ASN A 200 -17.74 9.08 -16.51
N TRP A 201 -17.15 9.60 -15.44
CA TRP A 201 -16.10 8.90 -14.69
C TRP A 201 -16.60 7.59 -14.04
N LEU A 202 -17.85 7.56 -13.57
CA LEU A 202 -18.35 6.48 -12.73
C LEU A 202 -18.77 5.24 -13.53
N SER A 203 -19.50 5.40 -14.64
CA SER A 203 -20.04 4.28 -15.42
C SER A 203 -18.96 3.26 -15.89
N PRO A 204 -17.77 3.68 -16.38
CA PRO A 204 -16.69 2.74 -16.72
C PRO A 204 -16.20 1.91 -15.53
N LEU A 205 -16.18 2.48 -14.31
CA LEU A 205 -15.79 1.74 -13.10
C LEU A 205 -16.83 0.67 -12.77
N LEU A 206 -18.11 1.04 -12.81
CA LEU A 206 -19.22 0.12 -12.53
C LEU A 206 -19.30 -1.01 -13.55
N LEU A 207 -19.15 -0.69 -14.85
CA LEU A 207 -19.09 -1.67 -15.92
C LEU A 207 -17.94 -2.66 -15.69
N ARG A 208 -16.77 -2.16 -15.28
CA ARG A 208 -15.63 -3.03 -14.99
C ARG A 208 -15.90 -4.00 -13.84
N LEU A 209 -16.61 -3.56 -12.80
CA LEU A 209 -16.99 -4.41 -11.66
C LEU A 209 -18.08 -5.43 -12.00
N MET A 210 -18.87 -5.22 -13.06
CA MET A 210 -19.76 -6.26 -13.59
C MET A 210 -18.97 -7.38 -14.28
N GLU A 211 -17.95 -7.02 -15.04
CA GLU A 211 -17.09 -7.97 -15.76
C GLU A 211 -16.10 -8.70 -14.84
N SER A 212 -15.59 -7.99 -13.82
CA SER A 212 -14.65 -8.53 -12.83
C SER A 212 -15.11 -8.20 -11.41
N PRO A 213 -16.05 -8.97 -10.86
CA PRO A 213 -16.64 -8.73 -9.54
C PRO A 213 -15.65 -8.75 -8.36
N LYS A 214 -14.49 -9.39 -8.54
CA LYS A 214 -13.41 -9.48 -7.54
C LYS A 214 -12.27 -8.48 -7.81
N SER A 215 -12.56 -7.36 -8.44
CA SER A 215 -11.59 -6.28 -8.66
C SER A 215 -11.75 -5.14 -7.65
N LEU A 216 -10.63 -4.50 -7.31
CA LEU A 216 -10.60 -3.08 -6.95
C LEU A 216 -10.31 -2.30 -8.22
N VAL A 217 -11.12 -1.29 -8.52
CA VAL A 217 -10.95 -0.49 -9.73
C VAL A 217 -10.80 0.97 -9.37
N ALA A 218 -9.87 1.66 -10.02
CA ALA A 218 -9.62 3.08 -9.84
C ALA A 218 -9.66 3.82 -11.19
N PRO A 219 -10.02 5.11 -11.20
CA PRO A 219 -9.81 5.97 -12.36
C PRO A 219 -8.32 6.22 -12.61
N VAL A 220 -8.01 6.77 -13.79
CA VAL A 220 -6.76 7.51 -13.96
C VAL A 220 -6.90 8.85 -13.23
N LEU A 221 -5.90 9.15 -12.39
CA LEU A 221 -5.87 10.34 -11.55
C LEU A 221 -5.08 11.44 -12.23
N ASP A 222 -5.79 12.39 -12.83
CA ASP A 222 -5.24 13.63 -13.36
C ASP A 222 -4.86 14.58 -12.21
N THR A 223 -4.11 15.63 -12.53
CA THR A 223 -3.59 16.60 -11.56
C THR A 223 -4.42 17.87 -11.58
N ILE A 224 -4.80 18.38 -10.40
CA ILE A 224 -5.25 19.76 -10.25
C ILE A 224 -4.13 20.54 -9.56
N ASP A 225 -3.61 21.57 -10.23
CA ASP A 225 -2.49 22.36 -9.72
C ASP A 225 -2.88 23.09 -8.43
N TYR A 226 -2.04 22.95 -7.41
CA TYR A 226 -2.33 23.46 -6.07
C TYR A 226 -2.32 25.00 -5.97
N LYS A 227 -1.79 25.72 -6.98
CA LYS A 227 -1.76 27.19 -7.03
C LYS A 227 -2.76 27.76 -8.01
N THR A 228 -2.75 27.27 -9.25
CA THR A 228 -3.59 27.82 -10.32
C THR A 228 -4.97 27.19 -10.37
N PHE A 229 -5.11 25.99 -9.79
CA PHE A 229 -6.26 25.09 -9.90
C PHE A 229 -6.51 24.59 -11.33
N ASP A 230 -5.53 24.67 -12.22
CA ASP A 230 -5.67 24.12 -13.57
C ASP A 230 -5.78 22.60 -13.52
N TYR A 231 -6.72 22.05 -14.30
CA TYR A 231 -6.92 20.61 -14.44
C TYR A 231 -6.01 20.10 -15.57
N LEU A 232 -5.04 19.26 -15.24
CA LEU A 232 -3.95 18.82 -16.11
C LEU A 232 -3.98 17.29 -16.27
N PRO A 233 -4.02 16.76 -17.52
CA PRO A 233 -4.00 15.32 -17.75
C PRO A 233 -2.67 14.68 -17.34
N VAL A 234 -2.71 13.41 -16.90
CA VAL A 234 -1.47 12.62 -16.78
C VAL A 234 -0.91 12.32 -18.17
N PRO A 235 0.36 12.66 -18.46
CA PRO A 235 0.92 12.55 -19.81
C PRO A 235 1.27 11.12 -20.22
N THR A 236 1.53 10.24 -19.25
CA THR A 236 1.97 8.86 -19.50
C THR A 236 1.02 7.83 -18.92
N LEU A 237 1.08 6.63 -19.47
CA LEU A 237 0.37 5.48 -18.95
C LEU A 237 1.07 4.99 -17.67
N VAL A 238 0.53 5.39 -16.53
CA VAL A 238 1.05 5.03 -15.21
C VAL A 238 0.23 3.95 -14.52
N ARG A 239 0.88 3.22 -13.63
CA ARG A 239 0.26 2.33 -12.65
C ARG A 239 0.85 2.60 -11.27
N GLY A 240 0.18 2.13 -10.23
CA GLY A 240 0.69 2.21 -8.87
C GLY A 240 1.69 1.10 -8.55
N GLY A 241 2.75 1.47 -7.86
CA GLY A 241 3.78 0.59 -7.31
C GLY A 241 4.19 1.03 -5.91
N PHE A 242 5.20 0.39 -5.37
CA PHE A 242 5.80 0.77 -4.09
C PHE A 242 7.24 0.31 -4.00
N ASP A 243 8.03 0.94 -3.14
CA ASP A 243 9.39 0.52 -2.84
C ASP A 243 9.46 -0.40 -1.61
N TRP A 244 10.64 -0.95 -1.31
CA TRP A 244 10.82 -1.77 -0.12
C TRP A 244 10.62 -0.98 1.19
N GLY A 245 10.67 0.35 1.18
CA GLY A 245 10.25 1.19 2.31
C GLY A 245 8.72 1.28 2.48
N LEU A 246 7.96 0.59 1.63
CA LEU A 246 6.50 0.54 1.55
C LEU A 246 5.83 1.86 1.15
N HIS A 247 6.59 2.80 0.57
CA HIS A 247 6.00 4.04 0.08
C HIS A 247 5.39 3.80 -1.29
N TYR A 248 4.14 4.22 -1.46
CA TYR A 248 3.48 4.24 -2.75
C TYR A 248 4.22 5.14 -3.74
N ARG A 249 4.27 4.73 -5.00
CA ARG A 249 4.78 5.53 -6.11
C ARG A 249 4.03 5.28 -7.40
N TRP A 250 3.99 6.28 -8.26
CA TRP A 250 3.58 6.11 -9.64
C TRP A 250 4.75 5.54 -10.45
N GLU A 251 4.47 4.52 -11.25
CA GLU A 251 5.43 3.91 -12.16
C GLU A 251 4.86 3.91 -13.58
N ASP A 252 5.73 4.10 -14.56
CA ASP A 252 5.36 3.83 -15.94
C ASP A 252 4.98 2.35 -16.10
N VAL A 253 3.92 2.09 -16.86
CA VAL A 253 3.59 0.72 -17.23
C VAL A 253 4.76 0.14 -18.04
N PRO A 254 5.34 -1.01 -17.67
CA PRO A 254 6.49 -1.57 -18.38
C PRO A 254 6.17 -1.82 -19.86
N PHE A 255 7.14 -1.56 -20.75
CA PHE A 255 6.96 -1.64 -22.22
C PHE A 255 6.25 -2.93 -22.70
N ARG A 256 6.61 -4.09 -22.13
CA ARG A 256 5.99 -5.39 -22.40
C ARG A 256 4.47 -5.45 -22.12
N PHE A 257 3.97 -4.57 -21.26
CA PHE A 257 2.56 -4.40 -20.92
C PHE A 257 1.93 -3.15 -21.55
N GLN A 258 2.71 -2.31 -22.26
CA GLN A 258 2.21 -1.16 -23.00
C GLN A 258 1.61 -1.56 -24.35
N ALA A 259 2.14 -2.61 -24.98
CA ALA A 259 1.61 -3.19 -26.22
C ALA A 259 0.27 -3.91 -25.96
N ARG A 260 -0.78 -3.13 -25.74
CA ARG A 260 -2.12 -3.62 -25.46
C ARG A 260 -2.96 -3.54 -26.74
N PRO A 261 -3.72 -4.59 -27.09
CA PRO A 261 -4.55 -4.59 -28.30
C PRO A 261 -5.57 -3.46 -28.33
N ASN A 262 -6.03 -3.02 -27.15
CA ASN A 262 -6.96 -1.94 -26.97
C ASN A 262 -6.40 -0.95 -25.92
N PRO A 263 -6.17 0.33 -26.25
CA PRO A 263 -5.67 1.34 -25.31
C PRO A 263 -6.64 1.62 -24.15
N LEU A 264 -7.92 1.28 -24.32
CA LEU A 264 -8.96 1.46 -23.31
C LEU A 264 -9.03 0.31 -22.29
N SER A 265 -8.31 -0.80 -22.54
CA SER A 265 -8.31 -1.93 -21.63
C SER A 265 -7.83 -1.52 -20.23
N PRO A 266 -8.40 -2.10 -19.16
CA PRO A 266 -7.92 -1.88 -17.80
C PRO A 266 -6.42 -2.17 -17.66
N ILE A 267 -5.73 -1.36 -16.86
CA ILE A 267 -4.32 -1.53 -16.52
C ILE A 267 -4.23 -2.31 -15.21
N LYS A 268 -3.57 -3.46 -15.20
CA LYS A 268 -3.27 -4.17 -13.95
C LYS A 268 -2.24 -3.38 -13.15
N SER A 269 -2.56 -3.09 -11.90
CA SER A 269 -1.73 -2.27 -11.01
C SER A 269 -1.31 -3.07 -9.77
N PRO A 270 -0.02 -3.16 -9.43
CA PRO A 270 0.45 -3.74 -8.17
C PRO A 270 -0.24 -3.14 -6.93
N ALA A 271 -0.35 -1.81 -6.90
CA ALA A 271 -1.02 -1.07 -5.82
C ALA A 271 -1.87 0.08 -6.36
N LEU A 272 -2.73 0.65 -5.52
CA LEU A 272 -3.45 1.91 -5.79
C LEU A 272 -3.11 2.95 -4.73
N CYS A 273 -3.21 4.24 -5.08
CA CYS A 273 -3.00 5.34 -4.12
C CYS A 273 -4.19 5.57 -3.18
N GLY A 274 -5.34 4.96 -3.51
CA GLY A 274 -6.56 5.05 -2.70
C GLY A 274 -7.48 6.23 -2.96
N SER A 275 -7.05 7.31 -3.63
CA SER A 275 -7.84 8.55 -3.68
C SER A 275 -9.25 8.39 -4.27
N VAL A 276 -9.39 7.48 -5.23
CA VAL A 276 -10.68 7.00 -5.70
C VAL A 276 -10.59 5.50 -5.92
N VAL A 277 -11.46 4.73 -5.28
CA VAL A 277 -11.52 3.27 -5.40
C VAL A 277 -12.97 2.81 -5.41
N ALA A 278 -13.35 2.05 -6.44
CA ALA A 278 -14.64 1.38 -6.51
C ALA A 278 -14.47 -0.13 -6.30
N VAL A 279 -15.40 -0.71 -5.54
CA VAL A 279 -15.42 -2.14 -5.18
C VAL A 279 -16.85 -2.60 -4.92
N ARG A 280 -17.21 -3.82 -5.31
CA ARG A 280 -18.52 -4.37 -4.92
C ARG A 280 -18.62 -4.47 -3.40
N ARG A 281 -19.76 -4.06 -2.84
CA ARG A 281 -19.97 -4.04 -1.38
C ARG A 281 -19.86 -5.42 -0.75
N ASP A 282 -20.41 -6.44 -1.40
CA ASP A 282 -20.32 -7.83 -0.94
C ASP A 282 -18.87 -8.33 -0.92
N TYR A 283 -18.09 -8.01 -1.95
CA TYR A 283 -16.67 -8.36 -2.03
C TYR A 283 -15.82 -7.61 -1.00
N PHE A 284 -16.05 -6.30 -0.80
CA PHE A 284 -15.37 -5.52 0.24
C PHE A 284 -15.64 -6.09 1.65
N ASN A 285 -16.88 -6.49 1.93
CA ASN A 285 -17.24 -7.17 3.17
C ASN A 285 -16.56 -8.54 3.29
N TRP A 286 -16.53 -9.32 2.20
CA TRP A 286 -15.87 -10.63 2.18
C TRP A 286 -14.36 -10.52 2.45
N LEU A 287 -13.70 -9.51 1.87
CA LEU A 287 -12.29 -9.23 2.09
C LEU A 287 -11.97 -8.88 3.55
N GLY A 288 -12.96 -8.44 4.33
CA GLY A 288 -12.78 -7.96 5.70
C GLY A 288 -12.58 -6.44 5.81
N LYS A 289 -13.04 -5.66 4.81
CA LYS A 289 -12.98 -4.19 4.77
C LYS A 289 -11.54 -3.64 4.94
N TYR A 290 -11.35 -2.35 5.23
CA TYR A 290 -10.05 -1.87 5.72
C TYR A 290 -9.80 -2.35 7.15
N ASP A 291 -8.52 -2.46 7.52
CA ASP A 291 -8.13 -2.68 8.91
C ASP A 291 -8.49 -1.45 9.75
N ASP A 292 -9.39 -1.62 10.72
CA ASP A 292 -9.90 -0.56 11.59
C ASP A 292 -9.03 -0.35 12.84
N ASN A 293 -7.92 -1.09 12.96
CA ASN A 293 -6.94 -0.87 14.00
C ASN A 293 -6.29 0.51 13.83
N SER A 294 -6.24 1.30 14.91
CA SER A 294 -5.64 2.65 14.91
C SER A 294 -4.16 2.69 14.50
N GLY A 295 -3.46 1.55 14.55
CA GLY A 295 -2.10 1.38 14.06
C GLY A 295 -1.96 1.24 12.54
N ALA A 296 -3.04 1.09 11.78
CA ALA A 296 -3.06 0.88 10.33
C ALA A 296 -3.34 2.18 9.55
N ARG A 297 -2.52 3.22 9.78
CA ARG A 297 -2.63 4.52 9.09
C ARG A 297 -1.60 4.66 7.98
N ASP A 298 -1.96 5.34 6.90
CA ASP A 298 -1.09 5.73 5.77
C ASP A 298 -0.57 4.56 4.91
N THR A 299 -0.98 3.32 5.19
CA THR A 299 -0.66 2.13 4.37
C THR A 299 -1.89 1.29 4.04
N GLU A 300 -3.10 1.80 4.34
CA GLU A 300 -4.35 1.06 4.21
C GLU A 300 -4.67 0.66 2.77
N ASP A 301 -4.36 1.52 1.79
CA ASP A 301 -4.59 1.24 0.37
C ASP A 301 -3.58 0.22 -0.18
N LEU A 302 -2.33 0.29 0.31
CA LEU A 302 -1.30 -0.67 -0.05
C LEU A 302 -1.64 -2.05 0.53
N GLU A 303 -2.01 -2.11 1.80
CA GLU A 303 -2.47 -3.33 2.47
C GLU A 303 -3.64 -3.96 1.72
N LEU A 304 -4.68 -3.18 1.42
CA LEU A 304 -5.86 -3.66 0.72
C LEU A 304 -5.50 -4.15 -0.70
N SER A 305 -4.60 -3.45 -1.40
CA SER A 305 -4.11 -3.86 -2.73
C SER A 305 -3.40 -5.21 -2.68
N LEU A 306 -2.48 -5.40 -1.73
CA LEU A 306 -1.78 -6.68 -1.53
C LEU A 306 -2.76 -7.79 -1.19
N ARG A 307 -3.68 -7.55 -0.25
CA ARG A 307 -4.71 -8.49 0.14
C ARG A 307 -5.56 -8.91 -1.06
N VAL A 308 -6.04 -7.97 -1.87
CA VAL A 308 -6.87 -8.32 -3.03
C VAL A 308 -6.11 -9.19 -4.03
N TRP A 309 -4.86 -8.86 -4.37
CA TRP A 309 -4.05 -9.70 -5.25
C TRP A 309 -3.81 -11.09 -4.68
N MET A 310 -3.32 -11.15 -3.45
CA MET A 310 -2.93 -12.41 -2.81
C MET A 310 -4.14 -13.30 -2.53
N CYS A 311 -5.32 -12.73 -2.29
CA CYS A 311 -6.54 -13.48 -2.02
C CYS A 311 -7.42 -13.72 -3.27
N GLY A 312 -6.84 -13.58 -4.48
CA GLY A 312 -7.43 -14.06 -5.74
C GLY A 312 -8.31 -13.06 -6.50
N GLY A 313 -8.24 -11.78 -6.15
CA GLY A 313 -8.84 -10.68 -6.89
C GLY A 313 -7.85 -9.99 -7.83
N HIS A 314 -8.26 -8.83 -8.34
CA HIS A 314 -7.44 -7.99 -9.21
C HIS A 314 -7.47 -6.53 -8.75
N VAL A 315 -6.43 -5.79 -9.09
CA VAL A 315 -6.35 -4.35 -8.85
C VAL A 315 -6.08 -3.67 -10.18
N GLU A 316 -6.98 -2.78 -10.59
CA GLU A 316 -7.05 -2.30 -11.97
C GLU A 316 -7.30 -0.79 -12.04
N ILE A 317 -6.65 -0.13 -13.01
CA ILE A 317 -6.92 1.27 -13.36
C ILE A 317 -7.71 1.28 -14.66
N VAL A 318 -8.83 1.99 -14.69
CA VAL A 318 -9.76 2.05 -15.83
C VAL A 318 -9.51 3.34 -16.63
N PRO A 319 -8.89 3.27 -17.84
CA PRO A 319 -8.45 4.47 -18.58
C PRO A 319 -9.54 5.47 -18.94
N CYS A 320 -10.77 5.00 -19.19
CA CYS A 320 -11.91 5.85 -19.53
C CYS A 320 -12.55 6.54 -18.32
N SER A 321 -12.14 6.21 -17.10
CA SER A 321 -12.54 6.90 -15.89
C SER A 321 -11.43 7.88 -15.49
N LYS A 322 -11.76 9.16 -15.40
CA LYS A 322 -10.83 10.26 -15.17
C LYS A 322 -11.28 11.10 -13.98
N VAL A 323 -10.38 11.36 -13.05
CA VAL A 323 -10.64 12.19 -11.87
C VAL A 323 -9.40 13.06 -11.61
N GLY A 324 -9.59 14.36 -11.43
CA GLY A 324 -8.51 15.28 -11.05
C GLY A 324 -8.36 15.31 -9.53
N VAL A 325 -7.11 15.25 -9.04
CA VAL A 325 -6.79 15.34 -7.61
C VAL A 325 -6.06 16.63 -7.33
N VAL A 326 -6.53 17.40 -6.34
CA VAL A 326 -5.84 18.60 -5.86
C VAL A 326 -4.61 18.17 -5.07
N HIS A 327 -3.43 18.46 -5.62
CA HIS A 327 -2.19 18.26 -4.86
C HIS A 327 -2.06 19.34 -3.79
N PHE A 328 -1.28 19.07 -2.75
CA PHE A 328 -1.01 20.04 -1.70
C PHE A 328 0.46 20.01 -1.33
N LYS A 329 1.02 21.16 -0.93
CA LYS A 329 2.41 21.26 -0.48
C LYS A 329 2.51 20.88 1.00
N GLY A 330 2.87 19.62 1.27
CA GLY A 330 2.95 19.05 2.63
C GLY A 330 3.91 19.75 3.61
N GLU A 331 4.89 20.50 3.11
CA GLU A 331 5.86 21.27 3.91
C GLU A 331 5.20 22.33 4.81
N GLN A 332 3.97 22.78 4.48
CA GLN A 332 3.22 23.78 5.26
C GLN A 332 2.23 23.19 6.29
N LEU A 333 1.95 21.88 6.24
CA LEU A 333 1.00 21.22 7.15
C LEU A 333 1.63 20.77 8.47
N GLY A 334 2.88 21.16 8.75
CA GLY A 334 3.55 20.81 10.01
C GLY A 334 3.64 19.31 10.24
N ILE A 335 3.78 18.51 9.17
CA ILE A 335 3.90 17.05 9.20
C ILE A 335 5.10 16.69 10.08
N SER A 336 4.79 16.45 11.36
CA SER A 336 5.76 16.31 12.44
C SER A 336 6.37 14.92 12.45
N SER A 337 7.40 14.73 13.27
CA SER A 337 7.97 13.42 13.61
C SER A 337 6.94 12.39 14.12
N VAL A 338 5.76 12.83 14.58
CA VAL A 338 4.66 11.97 15.03
C VAL A 338 4.06 11.19 13.85
N SER A 339 3.91 11.81 12.67
CA SER A 339 3.44 11.16 11.44
C SER A 339 4.44 10.11 10.94
N PHE A 340 5.74 10.35 11.14
CA PHE A 340 6.76 9.37 10.78
C PHE A 340 6.65 8.08 11.61
N ASN A 341 6.42 8.21 12.92
CA ASN A 341 6.27 7.04 13.80
C ASN A 341 4.95 6.28 13.55
N SER A 342 3.85 6.96 13.20
CA SER A 342 2.60 6.27 12.84
C SER A 342 2.75 5.46 11.56
N TYR A 343 3.34 6.06 10.52
CA TYR A 343 3.62 5.38 9.26
C TYR A 343 4.49 4.14 9.49
N ILE A 344 5.60 4.25 10.23
CA ILE A 344 6.51 3.12 10.46
C ILE A 344 5.82 1.97 11.20
N ARG A 345 4.93 2.25 12.17
CA ARG A 345 4.15 1.21 12.86
C ARG A 345 3.17 0.51 11.93
N SER A 346 2.53 1.27 11.05
CA SER A 346 1.57 0.77 10.07
C SER A 346 2.26 -0.06 8.97
N ALA A 347 3.37 0.44 8.42
CA ALA A 347 4.22 -0.26 7.47
C ALA A 347 4.76 -1.56 8.06
N ARG A 348 5.20 -1.55 9.33
CA ARG A 348 5.61 -2.76 10.03
C ARG A 348 4.47 -3.77 10.15
N ARG A 349 3.29 -3.31 10.53
CA ARG A 349 2.09 -4.15 10.63
C ARG A 349 1.76 -4.82 9.29
N LEU A 350 1.78 -4.06 8.20
CA LEU A 350 1.59 -4.58 6.84
C LEU A 350 2.64 -5.65 6.51
N ALA A 351 3.92 -5.36 6.78
CA ALA A 351 5.01 -6.29 6.51
C ALA A 351 4.86 -7.61 7.28
N GLU A 352 4.54 -7.54 8.57
CA GLU A 352 4.38 -8.70 9.46
C GLU A 352 3.19 -9.61 9.12
N VAL A 353 2.20 -9.10 8.38
CA VAL A 353 1.03 -9.87 7.96
C VAL A 353 1.17 -10.34 6.51
N TRP A 354 1.59 -9.47 5.60
CA TRP A 354 1.42 -9.67 4.16
C TRP A 354 2.71 -9.99 3.40
N MET A 355 3.89 -9.73 3.96
CA MET A 355 5.15 -9.88 3.21
C MET A 355 5.89 -11.20 3.43
N ASP A 356 5.43 -12.05 4.35
CA ASP A 356 6.13 -13.30 4.73
C ASP A 356 7.62 -13.02 5.01
N ASP A 357 8.53 -13.90 4.59
CA ASP A 357 9.99 -13.73 4.78
C ASP A 357 10.56 -12.49 4.06
N TYR A 358 9.82 -11.87 3.12
CA TYR A 358 10.27 -10.67 2.41
C TYR A 358 10.16 -9.40 3.26
N LYS A 359 9.53 -9.46 4.43
CA LYS A 359 9.53 -8.36 5.42
C LYS A 359 10.95 -7.90 5.77
N ARG A 360 11.94 -8.80 5.66
CA ARG A 360 13.38 -8.52 5.84
C ARG A 360 13.89 -7.38 4.95
N PHE A 361 13.38 -7.23 3.73
CA PHE A 361 13.79 -6.14 2.82
C PHE A 361 13.22 -4.79 3.26
N PHE A 362 11.98 -4.76 3.76
CA PHE A 362 11.42 -3.55 4.38
C PHE A 362 12.27 -3.10 5.56
N TYR A 363 12.59 -4.06 6.39
CA TYR A 363 13.46 -3.92 7.54
C TYR A 363 14.91 -3.57 7.24
N ALA A 364 15.40 -3.83 6.02
CA ALA A 364 16.71 -3.41 5.56
C ALA A 364 16.70 -1.93 5.12
N VAL A 365 15.61 -1.46 4.50
CA VAL A 365 15.43 -0.04 4.14
C VAL A 365 15.03 0.82 5.36
N ARG A 366 14.29 0.24 6.30
CA ARG A 366 13.79 0.90 7.51
C ARG A 366 14.23 0.14 8.78
N PRO A 367 15.52 0.20 9.16
CA PRO A 367 16.06 -0.39 10.39
C PRO A 367 15.24 -0.04 11.64
N SER A 368 14.84 1.23 11.75
CA SER A 368 14.16 1.80 12.92
C SER A 368 12.77 1.21 13.17
N ALA A 369 12.17 0.54 12.20
CA ALA A 369 10.87 -0.10 12.35
C ALA A 369 10.90 -1.21 13.42
N ARG A 370 12.03 -1.90 13.60
CA ARG A 370 12.18 -2.94 14.64
C ARG A 370 12.10 -2.40 16.06
N MET A 371 12.53 -1.15 16.27
CA MET A 371 12.49 -0.50 17.57
C MET A 371 11.09 -0.02 17.98
N GLN A 372 10.13 -0.01 17.04
CA GLN A 372 8.74 0.29 17.37
C GLN A 372 8.05 -0.93 18.01
N PRO A 373 6.95 -0.79 18.74
CA PRO A 373 6.13 -1.94 19.10
C PRO A 373 5.39 -2.47 17.86
N ILE A 374 5.22 -3.79 17.78
CA ILE A 374 4.35 -4.41 16.76
C ILE A 374 2.89 -4.17 17.18
N PRO A 375 2.04 -3.52 16.35
CA PRO A 375 0.60 -3.42 16.63
C PRO A 375 -0.08 -4.80 16.57
N ASP A 376 -1.19 -5.04 17.28
CA ASP A 376 -1.85 -6.36 17.35
C ASP A 376 -2.25 -6.94 15.97
N ILE A 377 -1.47 -7.88 15.44
CA ILE A 377 -1.66 -8.50 14.12
C ILE A 377 -2.55 -9.74 14.11
N ALA A 378 -3.09 -10.17 15.25
CA ALA A 378 -3.76 -11.46 15.36
C ALA A 378 -5.02 -11.55 14.48
N SER A 379 -5.83 -10.48 14.42
CA SER A 379 -7.04 -10.43 13.59
C SER A 379 -6.71 -10.53 12.10
N GLN A 380 -5.68 -9.82 11.64
CA GLN A 380 -5.27 -9.79 10.24
C GLN A 380 -4.62 -11.11 9.79
N ARG A 381 -3.83 -11.77 10.66
CA ARG A 381 -3.31 -13.12 10.37
C ARG A 381 -4.43 -14.15 10.22
N LYS A 382 -5.41 -14.15 11.13
CA LYS A 382 -6.62 -14.99 11.04
C LYS A 382 -7.41 -14.71 9.76
N LEU A 383 -7.50 -13.45 9.35
CA LEU A 383 -8.16 -13.06 8.11
C LEU A 383 -7.42 -13.62 6.88
N LYS A 384 -6.10 -13.47 6.81
CA LYS A 384 -5.26 -14.02 5.73
C LYS A 384 -5.41 -15.55 5.61
N GLU A 385 -5.42 -16.26 6.74
CA GLU A 385 -5.66 -17.71 6.80
C GLU A 385 -7.07 -18.06 6.31
N LYS A 386 -8.10 -17.37 6.82
CA LYS A 386 -9.51 -17.59 6.45
C LYS A 386 -9.74 -17.41 4.95
N LEU A 387 -9.12 -16.39 4.34
CA LEU A 387 -9.24 -16.08 2.92
C LEU A 387 -8.38 -16.99 2.02
N LYS A 388 -7.51 -17.82 2.61
CA LYS A 388 -6.60 -18.75 1.90
C LYS A 388 -5.74 -18.04 0.86
N CYS A 389 -5.16 -16.91 1.25
CA CYS A 389 -4.37 -16.08 0.36
C CYS A 389 -3.06 -16.75 -0.04
N ARG A 390 -2.57 -16.43 -1.25
CA ARG A 390 -1.24 -16.76 -1.74
C ARG A 390 -0.17 -16.07 -0.89
N ASN A 391 1.07 -16.55 -0.97
CA ASN A 391 2.23 -15.94 -0.32
C ASN A 391 2.78 -14.76 -1.12
N PHE A 392 3.61 -13.94 -0.49
CA PHE A 392 4.21 -12.75 -1.08
C PHE A 392 5.22 -13.09 -2.20
N LYS A 393 5.84 -14.26 -2.14
CA LYS A 393 6.65 -14.80 -3.26
C LYS A 393 5.85 -14.88 -4.55
N TRP A 394 4.62 -15.40 -4.47
CA TRP A 394 3.70 -15.44 -5.62
C TRP A 394 3.35 -14.02 -6.09
N TYR A 395 3.08 -13.11 -5.16
CA TYR A 395 2.80 -11.72 -5.50
C TYR A 395 3.95 -11.08 -6.30
N LEU A 396 5.20 -11.23 -5.85
CA LEU A 396 6.37 -10.72 -6.57
C LEU A 396 6.52 -11.40 -7.95
N ALA A 397 6.32 -12.72 -8.04
CA ALA A 397 6.50 -13.42 -9.31
C ALA A 397 5.45 -13.05 -10.37
N PHE A 398 4.17 -12.90 -9.97
CA PHE A 398 3.05 -12.81 -10.91
C PHE A 398 2.37 -11.44 -10.97
N VAL A 399 2.51 -10.61 -9.94
CA VAL A 399 1.87 -9.28 -9.88
C VAL A 399 2.92 -8.18 -10.03
N TYR A 400 3.99 -8.24 -9.25
CA TYR A 400 4.98 -7.16 -9.19
C TYR A 400 6.44 -7.62 -9.36
N PRO A 401 6.80 -8.24 -10.50
CA PRO A 401 8.14 -8.74 -10.74
C PRO A 401 9.20 -7.65 -10.90
N GLN A 402 8.79 -6.37 -11.02
CA GLN A 402 9.70 -5.24 -11.06
C GLN A 402 10.20 -4.81 -9.68
N LEU A 403 9.50 -5.21 -8.59
CA LEU A 403 9.97 -5.02 -7.23
C LEU A 403 11.05 -6.07 -6.93
N GLN A 404 12.25 -5.83 -7.47
CA GLN A 404 13.38 -6.72 -7.33
C GLN A 404 13.90 -6.70 -5.88
N PRO A 405 14.19 -7.85 -5.27
CA PRO A 405 14.84 -7.92 -3.96
C PRO A 405 16.12 -7.10 -3.91
N LEU A 406 16.33 -6.35 -2.82
CA LEU A 406 17.50 -5.46 -2.68
C LEU A 406 18.83 -6.20 -2.60
N ILE A 407 18.80 -7.44 -2.12
CA ILE A 407 19.97 -8.30 -1.96
C ILE A 407 19.85 -9.44 -2.97
N TYR A 408 20.36 -9.22 -4.17
CA TYR A 408 20.52 -10.26 -5.19
C TYR A 408 21.84 -11.04 -4.99
N ASP A 409 22.74 -10.52 -4.14
CA ASP A 409 24.07 -11.04 -3.86
C ASP A 409 24.17 -11.76 -2.50
N GLU A 410 23.05 -12.23 -1.95
CA GLU A 410 23.02 -12.99 -0.69
C GLU A 410 23.67 -14.37 -0.86
N VAL A 411 24.76 -14.59 -0.13
CA VAL A 411 25.51 -15.86 -0.08
C VAL A 411 25.12 -16.72 1.10
N ALA A 412 24.71 -16.10 2.22
CA ALA A 412 24.19 -16.81 3.38
C ALA A 412 23.11 -15.98 4.09
N TYR A 413 22.17 -16.65 4.76
CA TYR A 413 21.08 -16.03 5.49
C TYR A 413 20.68 -16.82 6.73
N GLY A 414 20.11 -16.11 7.70
CA GLY A 414 19.40 -16.62 8.86
C GLY A 414 20.19 -16.38 10.15
N HIS A 415 20.31 -17.38 11.00
CA HIS A 415 20.99 -17.24 12.28
C HIS A 415 22.49 -17.48 12.14
N ILE A 416 23.30 -16.59 12.73
CA ILE A 416 24.73 -16.82 12.94
C ILE A 416 24.88 -17.39 14.36
N GLN A 417 25.28 -18.64 14.44
CA GLN A 417 25.19 -19.49 15.61
C GLN A 417 26.57 -19.85 16.17
N GLN A 418 26.65 -19.94 17.49
CA GLN A 418 27.75 -20.51 18.25
C GLN A 418 27.15 -21.45 19.30
N GLY A 419 27.17 -22.75 18.99
CA GLY A 419 26.40 -23.75 19.74
C GLY A 419 24.90 -23.42 19.70
N ASP A 420 24.27 -23.37 20.88
CA ASP A 420 22.84 -23.02 21.04
C ASP A 420 22.57 -21.51 21.12
N SER A 421 23.62 -20.68 20.96
CA SER A 421 23.52 -19.21 21.02
C SER A 421 23.60 -18.58 19.64
N CYS A 422 22.82 -17.53 19.42
CA CYS A 422 22.75 -16.77 18.18
C CYS A 422 23.23 -15.33 18.42
N ILE A 423 23.85 -14.74 17.39
CA ILE A 423 24.12 -13.30 17.39
C ILE A 423 22.79 -12.55 17.37
N ASP A 424 22.59 -11.69 18.36
CA ASP A 424 21.36 -10.95 18.62
C ASP A 424 21.65 -9.45 18.72
N LEU A 425 20.82 -8.65 18.06
CA LEU A 425 20.82 -7.19 18.17
C LEU A 425 20.05 -6.75 19.41
N ASP A 426 20.76 -6.21 20.40
CA ASP A 426 20.16 -5.62 21.61
C ASP A 426 20.01 -4.09 21.45
N PRO A 427 18.80 -3.56 21.16
CA PRO A 427 18.59 -2.13 20.92
C PRO A 427 18.60 -1.28 22.20
N GLY A 428 18.80 -1.88 23.38
CA GLY A 428 18.63 -1.21 24.68
C GLY A 428 19.66 -0.12 25.01
N GLN A 429 20.83 -0.07 24.36
CA GLN A 429 21.88 0.92 24.60
C GLN A 429 22.59 1.32 23.29
N LEU A 430 22.95 2.60 23.18
CA LEU A 430 23.82 3.13 22.12
C LEU A 430 25.26 3.23 22.66
N PRO A 431 26.30 2.83 21.88
CA PRO A 431 26.23 2.20 20.57
C PRO A 431 25.61 0.80 20.62
N ILE A 432 24.92 0.38 19.55
CA ILE A 432 24.31 -0.96 19.47
C ILE A 432 25.43 -1.99 19.36
N VAL A 433 25.54 -2.86 20.36
CA VAL A 433 26.52 -3.95 20.41
C VAL A 433 25.82 -5.27 20.07
N ALA A 434 26.45 -6.07 19.21
CA ALA A 434 25.98 -7.42 18.93
C ALA A 434 26.35 -8.35 20.10
N LYS A 435 25.38 -9.11 20.61
CA LYS A 435 25.56 -10.02 21.76
C LYS A 435 25.15 -11.44 21.39
N LEU A 436 25.63 -12.42 22.15
CA LEU A 436 25.11 -13.78 22.10
C LEU A 436 23.91 -13.92 23.05
N ARG A 437 22.84 -14.51 22.52
CA ARG A 437 21.64 -14.88 23.26
C ARG A 437 21.19 -16.25 22.79
N THR A 438 20.35 -16.92 23.59
CA THR A 438 19.74 -18.17 23.17
C THR A 438 19.06 -18.01 21.82
N CYS A 439 19.30 -18.94 20.90
CA CYS A 439 18.63 -18.93 19.60
C CYS A 439 17.12 -19.07 19.78
N GLU A 440 16.36 -18.14 19.21
CA GLU A 440 14.90 -18.15 19.24
C GLU A 440 14.37 -18.23 17.81
N VAL A 441 13.43 -19.14 17.59
CA VAL A 441 12.74 -19.29 16.30
C VAL A 441 11.92 -18.02 16.03
N ASP A 442 12.01 -17.49 14.81
CA ASP A 442 11.30 -16.28 14.34
C ASP A 442 11.67 -14.98 15.09
N LYS A 443 12.85 -14.91 15.72
CA LYS A 443 13.33 -13.68 16.35
C LYS A 443 14.07 -12.79 15.34
N ASP A 444 13.38 -11.76 14.86
CA ASP A 444 13.89 -10.81 13.85
C ASP A 444 15.24 -10.15 14.20
N SER A 445 15.58 -9.98 15.48
CA SER A 445 16.85 -9.39 15.93
C SER A 445 18.04 -10.35 15.83
N GLN A 446 17.78 -11.64 15.60
CA GLN A 446 18.77 -12.69 15.40
C GLN A 446 18.93 -13.11 13.92
N GLU A 447 18.25 -12.41 13.01
CA GLU A 447 18.36 -12.66 11.57
C GLU A 447 19.47 -11.81 10.95
N TRP A 448 20.37 -12.47 10.23
CA TRP A 448 21.50 -11.88 9.54
C TRP A 448 21.55 -12.33 8.08
N SER A 449 21.97 -11.43 7.20
CA SER A 449 22.21 -11.67 5.78
C SER A 449 23.69 -11.41 5.49
N TRP A 450 24.36 -12.36 4.87
CA TRP A 450 25.72 -12.20 4.38
C TRP A 450 25.70 -11.96 2.87
N ARG A 451 26.25 -10.82 2.44
CA ARG A 451 26.35 -10.42 1.03
C ARG A 451 27.66 -10.87 0.38
N LYS A 452 27.67 -11.07 -0.94
CA LYS A 452 28.84 -11.53 -1.73
C LYS A 452 30.08 -10.67 -1.52
N LYS A 453 29.92 -9.38 -1.23
CA LYS A 453 31.02 -8.45 -0.91
C LYS A 453 31.65 -8.65 0.47
N GLY A 454 31.16 -9.57 1.30
CA GLY A 454 31.67 -9.79 2.65
C GLY A 454 30.92 -9.01 3.74
N VAL A 455 29.86 -8.29 3.40
CA VAL A 455 29.12 -7.48 4.37
C VAL A 455 28.08 -8.33 5.10
N ILE A 456 28.13 -8.35 6.44
CA ILE A 456 27.16 -9.03 7.31
C ILE A 456 26.15 -7.99 7.80
N VAL A 457 24.92 -8.11 7.30
CA VAL A 457 23.84 -7.13 7.51
C VAL A 457 22.75 -7.75 8.36
N SER A 458 22.32 -7.02 9.38
CA SER A 458 21.00 -7.23 9.98
C SER A 458 20.30 -5.89 10.06
N SER A 459 19.04 -5.86 9.67
CA SER A 459 18.23 -4.66 9.83
C SER A 459 18.75 -3.42 9.12
N GLY A 460 19.45 -3.55 7.98
CA GLY A 460 20.09 -2.40 7.29
C GLY A 460 21.28 -1.80 8.04
N MET A 461 21.68 -2.44 9.14
CA MET A 461 22.85 -2.15 9.93
C MET A 461 23.87 -3.28 9.71
N CYS A 462 25.14 -2.93 9.68
CA CYS A 462 26.24 -3.81 9.34
C CYS A 462 27.06 -4.12 10.59
N LEU A 463 27.42 -5.39 10.74
CA LEU A 463 28.39 -5.82 11.73
C LEU A 463 29.71 -5.11 11.44
N THR A 464 30.17 -4.28 12.37
CA THR A 464 31.26 -3.32 12.16
C THR A 464 32.30 -3.49 13.26
N SER A 465 33.56 -3.59 12.85
CA SER A 465 34.68 -3.51 13.78
C SER A 465 35.01 -2.05 14.08
N ASP A 466 35.05 -1.68 15.37
CA ASP A 466 35.56 -0.39 15.84
C ASP A 466 36.72 -0.60 16.82
N LEU A 467 37.86 -1.04 16.27
CA LEU A 467 39.11 -1.24 17.01
C LEU A 467 39.62 0.02 17.70
N MET A 468 39.38 1.19 17.11
CA MET A 468 39.98 2.45 17.55
C MET A 468 39.22 3.06 18.74
N ASN A 469 37.89 2.92 18.79
CA ASN A 469 37.08 3.56 19.84
C ASN A 469 36.49 2.59 20.86
N MET A 470 36.29 1.31 20.52
CA MET A 470 35.54 0.35 21.35
C MET A 470 36.38 -0.83 21.85
N GLN A 471 37.71 -0.67 21.98
CA GLN A 471 38.62 -1.70 22.54
C GLN A 471 38.48 -3.10 21.89
N GLY A 472 38.11 -3.15 20.59
CA GLY A 472 37.93 -4.40 19.86
C GLY A 472 36.55 -5.05 19.98
N PHE A 473 35.58 -4.41 20.64
CA PHE A 473 34.18 -4.81 20.56
C PHE A 473 33.61 -4.57 19.17
N VAL A 474 32.77 -5.51 18.73
CA VAL A 474 32.03 -5.43 17.47
C VAL A 474 30.71 -4.75 17.71
N VAL A 475 30.51 -3.65 17.00
CA VAL A 475 29.33 -2.80 17.05
C VAL A 475 28.53 -2.96 15.76
N VAL A 476 27.34 -2.38 15.73
CA VAL A 476 26.50 -2.40 14.54
C VAL A 476 26.21 -0.97 14.10
N HIS A 477 26.60 -0.62 12.88
CA HIS A 477 26.48 0.73 12.31
C HIS A 477 25.74 0.70 10.98
N PHE A 478 25.32 1.86 10.48
CA PHE A 478 24.78 1.95 9.12
C PHE A 478 25.77 1.36 8.10
N CYS A 479 25.24 0.58 7.17
CA CYS A 479 26.03 -0.03 6.12
C CYS A 479 26.59 1.04 5.18
N LYS A 480 27.92 1.06 5.06
CA LYS A 480 28.69 1.91 4.15
C LYS A 480 29.49 1.09 3.14
N ASP A 481 29.49 -0.24 3.27
CA ASP A 481 30.27 -1.19 2.46
C ASP A 481 31.77 -0.82 2.42
N ILE A 482 32.30 -0.34 3.55
CA ILE A 482 33.71 0.03 3.73
C ILE A 482 34.46 -1.07 4.48
N ALA A 483 35.78 -0.99 4.39
CA ALA A 483 36.78 -1.93 4.85
C ALA A 483 36.50 -2.52 6.27
N ASN A 484 36.16 -1.69 7.26
CA ASN A 484 35.87 -2.13 8.64
C ASN A 484 34.49 -2.80 8.86
N GLN A 485 33.74 -3.02 7.77
CA GLN A 485 32.46 -3.75 7.74
C GLN A 485 32.53 -5.01 6.87
N LEU A 486 33.72 -5.34 6.35
CA LEU A 486 33.93 -6.49 5.49
C LEU A 486 34.45 -7.68 6.28
N TRP A 487 33.84 -8.82 6.02
CA TRP A 487 34.10 -10.10 6.66
C TRP A 487 34.20 -11.19 5.60
N TYR A 488 35.08 -12.15 5.82
CA TYR A 488 35.17 -13.34 4.99
C TYR A 488 35.11 -14.61 5.84
N ARG A 489 34.70 -15.71 5.21
CA ARG A 489 34.59 -17.02 5.82
C ARG A 489 35.90 -17.78 5.62
N HIS A 490 36.47 -18.34 6.69
CA HIS A 490 37.62 -19.24 6.61
C HIS A 490 37.37 -20.47 7.49
N GLY A 491 36.88 -21.56 6.87
CA GLY A 491 36.34 -22.71 7.59
C GLY A 491 35.14 -22.30 8.46
N GLU A 492 35.16 -22.67 9.74
CA GLU A 492 34.12 -22.29 10.70
C GLU A 492 34.27 -20.87 11.24
N LYS A 493 35.34 -20.16 10.87
CA LYS A 493 35.65 -18.82 11.39
C LYS A 493 35.04 -17.72 10.52
N ILE A 494 34.75 -16.58 11.16
CA ILE A 494 34.38 -15.33 10.50
C ILE A 494 35.54 -14.36 10.74
N VAL A 495 36.20 -13.93 9.68
CA VAL A 495 37.43 -13.14 9.75
C VAL A 495 37.18 -11.74 9.25
N HIS A 496 37.63 -10.74 10.02
CA HIS A 496 37.56 -9.34 9.65
C HIS A 496 38.60 -9.02 8.57
N GLN A 497 38.16 -8.43 7.45
CA GLN A 497 39.01 -8.29 6.27
C GLN A 497 40.24 -7.40 6.49
N ASP A 498 40.08 -6.27 7.17
CA ASP A 498 41.18 -5.29 7.30
C ASP A 498 42.26 -5.73 8.29
N THR A 499 41.88 -6.48 9.31
CA THR A 499 42.77 -6.79 10.44
C THR A 499 43.17 -8.26 10.49
N ASN A 500 42.54 -9.11 9.69
CA ASN A 500 42.69 -10.57 9.74
C ASN A 500 42.44 -11.18 11.13
N LEU A 501 41.69 -10.47 11.98
CA LEU A 501 41.26 -10.95 13.29
C LEU A 501 39.93 -11.68 13.17
N CYS A 502 39.75 -12.72 13.97
CA CYS A 502 38.55 -13.53 13.99
C CYS A 502 37.50 -12.98 14.95
N LEU A 503 36.23 -13.03 14.52
CA LEU A 503 35.06 -12.76 15.36
C LEU A 503 35.00 -13.78 16.50
N ASP A 504 34.91 -13.29 17.73
CA ASP A 504 35.04 -14.07 18.94
C ASP A 504 33.89 -13.82 19.92
N GLY A 505 33.20 -14.90 20.26
CA GLY A 505 32.07 -14.94 21.19
C GLY A 505 32.44 -15.17 22.66
N ARG A 506 33.73 -15.17 23.03
CA ARG A 506 34.20 -15.45 24.40
C ARG A 506 33.54 -14.60 25.50
N GLN A 507 33.14 -13.36 25.18
CA GLN A 507 32.38 -12.48 26.08
C GLN A 507 30.98 -12.17 25.52
N GLY A 508 30.38 -13.11 24.78
CA GLY A 508 29.16 -12.86 24.01
C GLY A 508 27.99 -12.26 24.80
N ASN A 509 27.92 -12.48 26.12
CA ASN A 509 26.89 -11.85 26.97
C ASN A 509 27.01 -10.32 27.08
N THR A 510 28.23 -9.78 27.04
CA THR A 510 28.52 -8.33 27.09
C THR A 510 28.67 -7.74 25.69
N GLY A 511 29.27 -8.50 24.78
CA GLY A 511 29.41 -8.13 23.37
C GLY A 511 30.38 -9.05 22.64
N LEU A 512 30.27 -9.11 21.32
CA LEU A 512 31.23 -9.80 20.46
C LEU A 512 32.53 -8.99 20.35
N LEU A 513 33.64 -9.68 20.17
CA LEU A 513 34.97 -9.08 19.99
C LEU A 513 35.58 -9.53 18.67
N ILE A 514 36.67 -8.89 18.26
CA ILE A 514 37.64 -9.51 17.37
C ILE A 514 38.97 -9.77 18.07
N SER A 515 39.63 -10.84 17.68
CA SER A 515 40.88 -11.28 18.29
C SER A 515 41.69 -12.17 17.36
N ASP A 516 42.93 -12.52 17.73
CA ASP A 516 43.75 -13.43 16.94
C ASP A 516 43.00 -14.73 16.64
N CYS A 517 43.17 -15.23 15.42
CA CYS A 517 42.50 -16.44 14.97
C CYS A 517 43.12 -17.68 15.62
N ILE A 518 42.44 -18.26 16.60
CA ILE A 518 42.93 -19.41 17.38
C ILE A 518 42.45 -20.71 16.72
N LYS A 519 43.36 -21.66 16.47
CA LYS A 519 43.01 -22.98 15.93
C LYS A 519 42.14 -23.73 16.95
N ASP A 520 41.05 -24.35 16.48
CA ASP A 520 40.12 -25.17 17.29
C ASP A 520 39.48 -24.43 18.49
N SER A 521 39.27 -23.12 18.41
CA SER A 521 38.55 -22.36 19.44
C SER A 521 37.03 -22.43 19.24
N PRO A 522 36.25 -23.00 20.18
CA PRO A 522 34.79 -23.03 20.10
C PRO A 522 34.17 -21.63 20.08
N SER A 523 34.82 -20.64 20.72
CA SER A 523 34.33 -19.26 20.75
C SER A 523 34.53 -18.50 19.43
N GLN A 524 35.26 -19.07 18.47
CA GLN A 524 35.45 -18.54 17.12
C GLN A 524 34.83 -19.44 16.04
N ALA A 525 34.18 -20.53 16.44
CA ALA A 525 33.43 -21.40 15.55
C ALA A 525 32.01 -20.87 15.41
N TRP A 526 31.62 -20.59 14.16
CA TRP A 526 30.32 -20.02 13.80
C TRP A 526 29.65 -20.90 12.77
N ASN A 527 28.33 -21.09 12.87
CA ASN A 527 27.51 -21.77 11.87
C ASN A 527 26.42 -20.82 11.35
N ILE A 528 26.03 -20.93 10.08
CA ILE A 528 24.99 -20.09 9.48
C ILE A 528 23.89 -20.98 8.93
N SER A 529 22.65 -20.72 9.33
CA SER A 529 21.52 -21.63 9.07
C SER A 529 21.23 -21.91 7.59
N THR A 530 21.48 -20.94 6.71
CA THR A 530 21.25 -21.08 5.26
C THR A 530 22.44 -20.52 4.48
N GLU A 531 23.51 -21.31 4.35
CA GLU A 531 24.69 -20.95 3.54
C GLU A 531 24.59 -21.60 2.17
N LYS A 532 24.60 -20.81 1.08
CA LYS A 532 24.75 -21.38 -0.27
C LYS A 532 26.18 -21.85 -0.41
N LYS A 533 26.40 -23.16 -0.45
CA LYS A 533 27.70 -23.71 -0.87
C LYS A 533 27.98 -23.19 -2.28
N SER A 534 29.11 -22.50 -2.45
CA SER A 534 29.58 -22.05 -3.75
C SER A 534 30.02 -23.27 -4.55
N ASP A 535 29.20 -23.73 -5.50
CA ASP A 535 29.54 -24.82 -6.42
C ASP A 535 30.49 -24.39 -7.57
N ASN A 536 31.26 -23.30 -7.41
CA ASN A 536 32.16 -22.82 -8.46
C ASN A 536 33.64 -22.91 -8.04
N PRO A 537 34.43 -23.86 -8.61
CA PRO A 537 35.84 -24.08 -8.26
C PRO A 537 36.78 -22.92 -8.63
N GLU A 538 36.36 -21.98 -9.47
CA GLU A 538 37.22 -20.88 -9.95
C GLU A 538 37.41 -19.73 -8.94
N LEU A 539 36.72 -19.74 -7.79
CA LEU A 539 36.97 -18.81 -6.67
C LEU A 539 37.83 -19.43 -5.56
N ALA A 540 38.23 -20.70 -5.69
CA ALA A 540 39.10 -21.39 -4.73
C ALA A 540 40.60 -21.06 -4.91
N TYR A 541 40.98 -20.38 -6.00
CA TYR A 541 42.38 -20.07 -6.34
C TYR A 541 43.03 -18.93 -5.53
N PHE A 542 42.35 -18.37 -4.52
CA PHE A 542 42.94 -17.38 -3.61
C PHE A 542 43.27 -17.93 -2.21
N TYR A 543 43.11 -19.25 -1.99
CA TYR A 543 43.47 -19.89 -0.73
C TYR A 543 44.13 -21.25 -0.95
N SER A 544 45.43 -21.25 -1.23
CA SER A 544 46.33 -22.35 -0.85
C SER A 544 47.77 -21.86 -0.81
N ASP A 545 48.46 -22.23 0.27
CA ASP A 545 49.88 -22.03 0.53
C ASP A 545 50.77 -22.47 -0.64
N ASP A 546 51.87 -21.76 -0.86
CA ASP A 546 53.10 -22.32 -1.42
C ASP A 546 54.29 -21.49 -0.88
N ASP A 547 54.91 -22.03 0.17
CA ASP A 547 56.34 -21.85 0.43
C ASP A 547 57.13 -22.77 -0.51
N ASP A 548 58.30 -22.29 -0.92
CA ASP A 548 59.46 -22.96 -1.51
C ASP A 548 59.62 -23.10 -3.06
N VAL A 549 60.81 -22.64 -3.49
CA VAL A 549 61.61 -22.94 -4.71
C VAL A 549 61.19 -22.23 -6.02
N ASP A 550 62.02 -21.60 -6.86
CA ASP A 550 63.47 -21.41 -7.01
C ASP A 550 63.73 -20.12 -7.82
N HIS A 551 64.96 -19.62 -7.74
CA HIS A 551 65.51 -18.60 -8.63
C HIS A 551 65.52 -19.05 -10.10
N GLY A 552 65.09 -18.18 -11.01
CA GLY A 552 65.26 -18.38 -12.46
C GLY A 552 64.92 -17.13 -13.28
N ASP A 553 65.94 -16.60 -13.96
CA ASP A 553 65.97 -15.43 -14.83
C ASP A 553 64.76 -15.22 -15.74
N VAL A 554 64.30 -13.97 -15.86
CA VAL A 554 63.49 -13.51 -16.99
C VAL A 554 64.17 -12.30 -17.65
N HIS A 555 64.81 -12.61 -18.77
CA HIS A 555 65.16 -11.67 -19.84
C HIS A 555 63.89 -11.10 -20.49
N GLU A 556 63.89 -9.78 -20.66
CA GLU A 556 63.51 -8.98 -21.83
C GLU A 556 62.41 -9.42 -22.84
N GLN A 557 61.76 -8.35 -23.36
CA GLN A 557 60.83 -8.23 -24.50
C GLN A 557 59.36 -8.47 -24.16
N GLY A 558 58.40 -7.62 -24.53
CA GLY A 558 58.40 -6.45 -25.39
C GLY A 558 56.95 -6.17 -25.80
N GLN A 559 56.58 -4.88 -25.77
CA GLN A 559 55.48 -4.19 -26.44
C GLN A 559 54.47 -5.02 -27.29
N LEU A 560 53.18 -4.90 -26.96
CA LEU A 560 52.20 -4.06 -27.67
C LEU A 560 50.88 -3.96 -26.88
#